data_AF-A0A7W6PWS3-F1
#
_entry.id   AF-A0A7W6PWS3-F1
#
_cell.length_a   1.000
_cell.length_b   1.000
_cell.length_c   1.000
_cell.angle_alpha   90.00
_cell.angle_beta   90.00
_cell.angle_gamma   90.00
#
_symmetry.space_group_name_H-M   'P 1'
#
loop_
_entity.id
_entity.type
_entity.pdbx_description
1 polymer ?
#
loop_
_entity_poly.entity_id
_entity_poly.type
_entity_poly.pdbx_seq_one_letter_code
_entity_poly.pdbx_strand_id
1 'polypeptide(L)'
;MWRWLKSKLRLPRNAEAEEAAAQARAASYLQDGATPKQWLRTAWAGGEFYEPPPSDAWSQIEALEERYGIRIPEDFRDYLGDVAPNEDFMDDIGVTWWSIKNIKNIPDECPTSPGDINPLIEEESDKYLIFSDFLIWCYAWSICCSEGENRGKIALIGGSPDCFVADDFRQFVALELADSITIHTSHN
;
A
#
# COMPACT_ATOMS: atom_id res chain seq x y z
N MET A 1 24.00 -3.70 -0.42
CA MET A 1 23.35 -3.78 -1.76
C MET A 1 23.59 -5.12 -2.47
N TRP A 2 24.77 -5.44 -3.02
CA TRP A 2 24.99 -6.70 -3.79
C TRP A 2 24.91 -8.02 -2.99
N ARG A 3 25.14 -7.98 -1.67
CA ARG A 3 25.01 -9.15 -0.78
C ARG A 3 23.56 -9.46 -0.39
N TRP A 4 22.68 -8.46 -0.38
CA TRP A 4 21.25 -8.59 -0.06
C TRP A 4 20.48 -9.17 -1.26
N LEU A 5 20.72 -8.63 -2.46
CA LEU A 5 20.19 -9.18 -3.72
C LEU A 5 20.59 -10.64 -3.94
N LYS A 6 21.83 -11.03 -3.59
CA LYS A 6 22.29 -12.43 -3.72
C LYS A 6 21.66 -13.41 -2.70
N SER A 7 21.16 -12.94 -1.56
CA SER A 7 20.48 -13.84 -0.60
C SER A 7 19.01 -14.05 -0.95
N LYS A 8 18.33 -13.04 -1.51
CA LYS A 8 16.92 -13.14 -1.93
C LYS A 8 16.72 -13.70 -3.36
N LEU A 9 17.71 -13.61 -4.25
CA LEU A 9 17.63 -14.16 -5.63
C LEU A 9 18.06 -15.63 -5.78
N ARG A 10 18.52 -16.28 -4.69
CA ARG A 10 18.43 -17.74 -4.61
C ARG A 10 16.98 -18.01 -4.21
N LEU A 11 16.17 -18.65 -5.06
CA LEU A 11 14.92 -19.26 -4.63
C LEU A 11 15.24 -20.08 -3.37
N PRO A 12 14.82 -19.64 -2.17
CA PRO A 12 15.20 -20.35 -0.96
C PRO A 12 14.55 -21.73 -1.05
N ARG A 13 15.25 -22.77 -0.60
CA ARG A 13 14.68 -24.12 -0.42
C ARG A 13 13.43 -24.12 0.49
N ASN A 14 13.09 -22.96 1.09
CA ASN A 14 12.11 -22.77 2.14
C ASN A 14 11.17 -21.57 1.88
N ALA A 15 10.96 -21.11 0.63
CA ALA A 15 10.09 -19.95 0.34
C ALA A 15 8.70 -20.07 0.99
N GLU A 16 8.12 -21.28 0.97
CA GLU A 16 6.84 -21.56 1.62
C GLU A 16 6.90 -21.39 3.15
N ALA A 17 8.02 -21.76 3.78
CA ALA A 17 8.19 -21.63 5.23
C ALA A 17 8.45 -20.17 5.63
N GLU A 18 9.17 -19.41 4.80
CA GLU A 18 9.36 -17.97 4.99
C GLU A 18 8.04 -17.22 4.87
N GLU A 19 7.23 -17.54 3.86
CA GLU A 19 5.89 -16.97 3.70
C GLU A 19 4.96 -17.38 4.83
N ALA A 20 4.95 -18.65 5.26
CA ALA A 20 4.15 -19.08 6.40
C ALA A 20 4.54 -18.31 7.69
N ALA A 21 5.84 -18.02 7.87
CA ALA A 21 6.31 -17.20 8.98
C ALA A 21 5.92 -15.73 8.84
N ALA A 22 5.92 -15.17 7.62
CA ALA A 22 5.40 -13.83 7.34
C ALA A 22 3.90 -13.74 7.64
N GLN A 23 3.09 -14.69 7.17
CA GLN A 23 1.66 -14.75 7.45
C GLN A 23 1.37 -14.89 8.94
N ALA A 24 2.16 -15.69 9.67
CA ALA A 24 2.02 -15.79 11.13
C ALA A 24 2.35 -14.47 11.85
N ARG A 25 3.36 -13.72 11.38
CA ARG A 25 3.67 -12.37 11.88
C ARG A 25 2.54 -11.39 11.58
N ALA A 26 2.04 -11.36 10.34
CA ALA A 26 0.90 -10.53 9.95
C ALA A 26 -0.34 -10.82 10.82
N ALA A 27 -0.66 -12.10 11.05
CA ALA A 27 -1.75 -12.49 11.93
C ALA A 27 -1.56 -12.01 13.38
N SER A 28 -0.33 -11.92 13.87
CA SER A 28 -0.04 -11.39 15.21
C SER A 28 -0.34 -9.90 15.34
N TYR A 29 -0.02 -9.10 14.31
CA TYR A 29 -0.44 -7.70 14.24
C TYR A 29 -1.95 -7.60 14.28
N LEU A 30 -2.66 -8.38 13.46
CA LEU A 30 -4.12 -8.32 13.41
C LEU A 30 -4.82 -8.63 14.75
N GLN A 31 -4.17 -9.36 15.66
CA GLN A 31 -4.70 -9.75 16.97
C GLN A 31 -4.29 -8.80 18.13
N ASP A 32 -3.31 -7.91 17.93
CA ASP A 32 -2.71 -7.13 19.03
C ASP A 32 -3.56 -5.92 19.50
N GLY A 33 -4.63 -5.59 18.77
CA GLY A 33 -5.53 -4.46 19.05
C GLY A 33 -4.96 -3.07 18.73
N ALA A 34 -3.70 -2.97 18.30
CA ALA A 34 -3.12 -1.75 17.76
C ALA A 34 -3.61 -1.50 16.33
N THR A 35 -3.51 -0.25 15.90
CA THR A 35 -3.98 0.26 14.60
C THR A 35 -2.84 0.31 13.58
N PRO A 36 -3.12 0.33 12.27
CA PRO A 36 -2.08 0.43 11.23
C PRO A 36 -1.15 1.62 11.44
N LYS A 37 -1.72 2.78 11.81
CA LYS A 37 -0.95 3.98 12.13
C LYS A 37 0.01 3.79 13.32
N GLN A 38 -0.35 3.00 14.33
CA GLN A 38 0.54 2.73 15.47
C GLN A 38 1.70 1.81 15.08
N TRP A 39 1.45 0.82 14.22
CA TRP A 39 2.49 -0.06 13.70
C TRP A 39 3.49 0.70 12.83
N LEU A 40 2.99 1.47 11.85
CA LEU A 40 3.84 2.28 10.95
C LEU A 40 4.64 3.34 11.71
N ARG A 41 4.03 4.06 12.67
CA ARG A 41 4.80 5.00 13.52
C ARG A 41 5.93 4.30 14.26
N THR A 42 5.69 3.08 14.74
CA THR A 42 6.71 2.31 15.48
C THR A 42 7.81 1.84 14.53
N ALA A 43 7.45 1.35 13.35
CA ALA A 43 8.39 0.91 12.32
C ALA A 43 9.27 2.06 11.83
N TRP A 44 8.70 3.26 11.65
CA TRP A 44 9.39 4.41 11.08
C TRP A 44 10.00 5.37 12.12
N ALA A 45 9.77 5.17 13.42
CA ALA A 45 10.26 6.05 14.50
C ALA A 45 11.78 6.30 14.51
N GLY A 46 12.57 5.49 13.79
CA GLY A 46 14.02 5.65 13.63
C GLY A 46 14.50 5.89 12.20
N GLY A 47 13.60 6.10 11.24
CA GLY A 47 13.96 6.33 9.84
C GLY A 47 14.62 7.70 9.63
N GLU A 48 15.83 7.73 9.07
CA GLU A 48 16.63 8.95 8.88
C GLU A 48 15.94 10.01 7.98
N PHE A 49 14.99 9.58 7.14
CA PHE A 49 14.31 10.42 6.15
C PHE A 49 12.78 10.48 6.33
N TYR A 50 12.24 9.88 7.39
CA TYR A 50 10.81 9.95 7.64
C TYR A 50 10.45 11.31 8.25
N GLU A 51 9.63 12.08 7.52
CA GLU A 51 8.99 13.29 8.02
C GLU A 51 7.50 13.02 8.22
N PRO A 52 6.94 13.25 9.42
CA PRO A 52 5.52 13.05 9.68
C PRO A 52 4.66 14.02 8.83
N PRO A 53 3.35 13.74 8.67
CA PRO A 53 2.48 14.56 7.84
C PRO A 53 2.52 16.05 8.22
N PRO A 54 2.31 16.96 7.26
CA PRO A 54 2.29 18.39 7.53
C PRO A 54 1.10 18.78 8.41
N SER A 55 1.17 19.94 9.06
CA SER A 55 0.12 20.40 9.99
C SER A 55 -1.25 20.59 9.34
N ASP A 56 -1.30 20.72 8.01
CA ASP A 56 -2.52 20.86 7.21
C ASP A 56 -2.94 19.55 6.51
N ALA A 57 -2.39 18.39 6.89
CA ALA A 57 -2.69 17.09 6.29
C ALA A 57 -4.19 16.81 6.18
N TRP A 58 -4.98 17.12 7.23
CA TRP A 58 -6.42 16.94 7.22
C TRP A 58 -7.14 17.77 6.14
N SER A 59 -6.69 19.00 5.90
CA SER A 59 -7.20 19.83 4.81
C SER A 59 -6.80 19.28 3.44
N GLN A 60 -5.60 18.70 3.32
CA GLN A 60 -5.15 18.04 2.09
C GLN A 60 -5.96 16.77 1.79
N ILE A 61 -6.34 16.01 2.82
CA ILE A 61 -7.24 14.86 2.71
C ILE A 61 -8.61 15.29 2.20
N GLU A 62 -9.18 16.36 2.76
CA GLU A 62 -10.47 16.91 2.31
C GLU A 62 -10.39 17.36 0.84
N ALA A 63 -9.31 18.03 0.45
CA ALA A 63 -9.09 18.44 -0.94
C ALA A 63 -8.93 17.23 -1.88
N LEU A 64 -8.32 16.14 -1.42
CA LEU A 64 -8.18 14.90 -2.18
C LEU A 64 -9.53 14.19 -2.37
N GLU A 65 -10.35 14.12 -1.32
CA GLU A 65 -11.72 13.61 -1.37
C GLU A 65 -12.58 14.43 -2.35
N GLU A 66 -12.48 15.77 -2.28
CA GLU A 66 -13.20 16.67 -3.18
C GLU A 66 -12.74 16.52 -4.63
N ARG A 67 -11.41 16.48 -4.87
CA ARG A 67 -10.82 16.37 -6.21
C ARG A 67 -11.37 15.17 -6.99
N TYR A 68 -11.53 14.03 -6.35
CA TYR A 68 -11.97 12.79 -6.99
C TYR A 68 -13.43 12.41 -6.70
N GLY A 69 -14.14 13.19 -5.87
CA GLY A 69 -15.51 12.90 -5.47
C GLY A 69 -15.64 11.54 -4.77
N ILE A 70 -14.74 11.27 -3.83
CA ILE A 70 -14.62 9.99 -3.10
C ILE A 70 -14.73 10.20 -1.58
N ARG A 71 -14.87 9.09 -0.84
CA ARG A 71 -14.74 9.07 0.62
C ARG A 71 -13.67 8.06 1.01
N ILE A 72 -12.60 8.56 1.61
CA ILE A 72 -11.46 7.72 1.97
C ILE A 72 -11.85 6.79 3.13
N PRO A 73 -11.51 5.47 3.07
CA PRO A 73 -11.75 4.53 4.17
C PRO A 73 -11.12 5.00 5.48
N GLU A 74 -11.80 4.82 6.61
CA GLU A 74 -11.44 5.41 7.91
C GLU A 74 -10.00 5.12 8.34
N ASP A 75 -9.59 3.84 8.32
CA ASP A 75 -8.23 3.43 8.71
C ASP A 75 -7.14 4.05 7.81
N PHE A 76 -7.44 4.20 6.51
CA PHE A 76 -6.51 4.82 5.57
C PHE A 76 -6.49 6.35 5.74
N ARG A 77 -7.65 6.96 6.01
CA ARG A 77 -7.77 8.40 6.30
C ARG A 77 -6.96 8.78 7.56
N ASP A 78 -7.05 7.96 8.59
CA ASP A 78 -6.28 8.09 9.83
C ASP A 78 -4.77 7.94 9.61
N TYR A 79 -4.36 7.02 8.72
CA TYR A 79 -2.97 6.92 8.29
C TYR A 79 -2.51 8.20 7.58
N LEU A 80 -3.27 8.71 6.61
CA LEU A 80 -2.93 9.93 5.89
C LEU A 80 -2.77 11.13 6.83
N GLY A 81 -3.68 11.27 7.80
CA GLY A 81 -3.70 12.42 8.70
C GLY A 81 -2.61 12.41 9.75
N ASP A 82 -2.19 11.22 10.18
CA ASP A 82 -1.31 11.11 11.34
C ASP A 82 0.07 10.47 11.08
N VAL A 83 0.28 9.81 9.94
CA VAL A 83 1.49 8.98 9.68
C VAL A 83 2.03 9.07 8.26
N ALA A 84 1.21 9.28 7.23
CA ALA A 84 1.71 9.36 5.87
C ALA A 84 2.83 10.41 5.75
N PRO A 85 3.87 10.13 4.96
CA PRO A 85 5.04 10.96 5.00
C PRO A 85 4.75 12.31 4.31
N ASN A 86 5.35 13.39 4.81
CA ASN A 86 5.18 14.73 4.23
C ASN A 86 5.69 14.82 2.78
N GLU A 87 6.81 14.14 2.54
CA GLU A 87 7.39 13.88 1.22
C GLU A 87 7.39 12.37 0.99
N ASP A 88 7.52 11.90 -0.25
CA ASP A 88 7.55 10.46 -0.51
C ASP A 88 8.71 9.80 0.25
N PHE A 89 8.41 8.69 0.93
CA PHE A 89 9.35 7.99 1.79
C PHE A 89 9.53 6.55 1.32
N MET A 90 10.74 6.21 0.90
CA MET A 90 11.10 4.83 0.56
C MET A 90 11.68 4.13 1.79
N ASP A 91 11.09 2.99 2.14
CA ASP A 91 11.59 2.16 3.24
C ASP A 91 12.81 1.31 2.85
N ASP A 92 13.24 0.44 3.75
CA ASP A 92 14.43 -0.40 3.56
C ASP A 92 14.20 -1.60 2.64
N ILE A 93 12.95 -1.93 2.33
CA ILE A 93 12.57 -3.04 1.43
C ILE A 93 12.24 -2.57 0.01
N GLY A 94 12.16 -1.25 -0.20
CA GLY A 94 12.01 -0.63 -1.52
C GLY A 94 10.57 -0.25 -1.86
N VAL A 95 9.68 -0.21 -0.85
CA VAL A 95 8.33 0.35 -0.96
C VAL A 95 8.42 1.85 -0.75
N THR A 96 7.96 2.62 -1.73
CA THR A 96 7.81 4.05 -1.63
C THR A 96 6.41 4.36 -1.15
N TRP A 97 6.28 4.96 0.02
CA TRP A 97 5.04 5.47 0.58
C TRP A 97 4.84 6.91 0.13
N TRP A 98 3.72 7.19 -0.54
CA TRP A 98 3.51 8.49 -1.16
C TRP A 98 2.97 9.51 -0.15
N SER A 99 3.44 10.74 -0.31
CA SER A 99 2.85 11.91 0.30
C SER A 99 1.46 12.19 -0.28
N ILE A 100 0.57 12.82 0.50
CA ILE A 100 -0.83 13.09 0.10
C ILE A 100 -0.89 13.85 -1.24
N LYS A 101 0.03 14.77 -1.47
CA LYS A 101 0.14 15.57 -2.71
C LYS A 101 0.40 14.75 -3.98
N ASN A 102 1.02 13.58 -3.85
CA ASN A 102 1.37 12.70 -4.96
C ASN A 102 0.33 11.60 -5.19
N ILE A 103 -0.58 11.39 -4.24
CA ILE A 103 -1.68 10.44 -4.39
C ILE A 103 -2.61 10.87 -5.53
N LYS A 104 -2.84 9.95 -6.47
CA LYS A 104 -3.76 10.12 -7.60
C LYS A 104 -4.66 8.91 -7.76
N ASN A 105 -5.75 9.09 -8.50
CA ASN A 105 -6.54 7.95 -8.93
C ASN A 105 -5.86 7.20 -10.09
N ILE A 106 -6.34 5.99 -10.40
CA ILE A 106 -5.73 5.16 -11.45
C ILE A 106 -5.71 5.88 -12.81
N PRO A 107 -6.81 6.51 -13.30
CA PRO A 107 -6.79 7.21 -14.60
C PRO A 107 -5.81 8.39 -14.68
N ASP A 108 -5.63 9.16 -13.60
CA ASP A 108 -4.72 10.30 -13.59
C ASP A 108 -3.24 9.87 -13.54
N GLU A 109 -2.94 8.76 -12.88
CA GLU A 109 -1.57 8.22 -12.76
C GLU A 109 -1.19 7.35 -13.96
N CYS A 110 -2.12 6.56 -14.46
CA CYS A 110 -1.96 5.59 -15.55
C CYS A 110 -2.84 5.99 -16.77
N PRO A 111 -2.57 7.11 -17.45
CA PRO A 111 -3.43 7.61 -18.53
C PRO A 111 -3.47 6.66 -19.75
N THR A 112 -2.42 5.87 -19.92
CA THR A 112 -2.42 4.69 -20.79
C THR A 112 -2.64 3.49 -19.90
N SER A 113 -3.75 2.75 -20.11
CA SER A 113 -4.15 1.58 -19.31
C SER A 113 -2.92 0.76 -18.85
N PRO A 114 -2.80 0.42 -17.56
CA PRO A 114 -1.63 -0.28 -17.00
C PRO A 114 -1.42 -1.70 -17.57
N GLY A 115 -2.32 -2.22 -18.39
CA GLY A 115 -2.18 -3.52 -19.06
C GLY A 115 -3.45 -4.37 -18.93
N ASP A 116 -3.29 -5.61 -18.48
CA ASP A 116 -4.38 -6.55 -18.18
C ASP A 116 -5.00 -6.23 -16.80
N ILE A 117 -5.93 -5.27 -16.78
CA ILE A 117 -6.63 -4.86 -15.57
C ILE A 117 -7.69 -5.89 -15.20
N ASN A 118 -7.80 -6.19 -13.91
CA ASN A 118 -8.95 -6.91 -13.37
C ASN A 118 -10.26 -6.15 -13.66
N PRO A 119 -11.29 -6.76 -14.25
CA PRO A 119 -12.54 -6.07 -14.57
C PRO A 119 -13.21 -5.38 -13.37
N LEU A 120 -13.08 -5.94 -12.16
CA LEU A 120 -13.62 -5.35 -10.94
C LEU A 120 -12.89 -4.05 -10.54
N ILE A 121 -11.58 -3.98 -10.82
CA ILE A 121 -10.79 -2.77 -10.58
C ILE A 121 -11.08 -1.74 -11.68
N GLU A 122 -11.20 -2.20 -12.94
CA GLU A 122 -11.47 -1.32 -14.09
C GLU A 122 -12.79 -0.55 -13.93
N GLU A 123 -13.86 -1.25 -13.51
CA GLU A 123 -15.20 -0.68 -13.32
C GLU A 123 -15.21 0.51 -12.33
N GLU A 124 -14.38 0.45 -11.30
CA GLU A 124 -14.31 1.47 -10.24
C GLU A 124 -12.97 2.24 -10.26
N SER A 125 -12.21 2.20 -11.36
CA SER A 125 -10.82 2.69 -11.42
C SER A 125 -10.66 4.16 -11.03
N ASP A 126 -11.66 5.00 -11.27
CA ASP A 126 -11.68 6.41 -10.86
C ASP A 126 -11.85 6.61 -9.34
N LYS A 127 -12.23 5.54 -8.61
CA LYS A 127 -12.39 5.49 -7.15
C LYS A 127 -11.20 4.86 -6.42
N TYR A 128 -10.24 4.28 -7.13
CA TYR A 128 -9.01 3.81 -6.52
C TYR A 128 -8.00 4.93 -6.38
N LEU A 129 -7.31 5.00 -5.25
CA LEU A 129 -6.17 5.90 -5.04
C LEU A 129 -4.87 5.11 -4.96
N ILE A 130 -3.89 5.44 -5.79
CA ILE A 130 -2.53 4.90 -5.71
C ILE A 130 -1.79 5.64 -4.60
N PHE A 131 -1.28 4.89 -3.62
CA PHE A 131 -0.68 5.46 -2.40
C PHE A 131 0.74 4.97 -2.13
N SER A 132 1.20 3.99 -2.90
CA SER A 132 2.53 3.44 -2.75
C SER A 132 2.98 2.71 -4.02
N ASP A 133 4.28 2.65 -4.27
CA ASP A 133 4.88 1.86 -5.34
C ASP A 133 6.08 1.04 -4.87
N PHE A 134 6.43 0.03 -5.66
CA PHE A 134 7.64 -0.77 -5.44
C PHE A 134 8.73 -0.42 -6.45
N LEU A 135 9.93 -0.10 -5.96
CA LEU A 135 11.14 0.14 -6.75
C LEU A 135 10.94 1.07 -7.96
N ILE A 136 10.41 2.27 -7.71
CA ILE A 136 10.21 3.29 -8.74
C ILE A 136 9.26 2.75 -9.82
N TRP A 137 8.06 2.35 -9.38
CA TRP A 137 6.94 1.99 -10.24
C TRP A 137 7.12 0.68 -11.03
N CYS A 138 7.75 -0.34 -10.44
CA CYS A 138 7.66 -1.71 -11.00
C CYS A 138 6.22 -2.22 -10.98
N TYR A 139 5.48 -1.84 -9.94
CA TYR A 139 4.04 -1.93 -9.76
C TYR A 139 3.67 -1.00 -8.59
N ALA A 140 2.38 -0.80 -8.37
CA ALA A 140 1.87 0.09 -7.33
C ALA A 140 0.73 -0.55 -6.54
N TRP A 141 0.47 -0.03 -5.34
CA TRP A 141 -0.70 -0.38 -4.54
C TRP A 141 -1.71 0.74 -4.56
N SER A 142 -2.97 0.36 -4.70
CA SER A 142 -4.10 1.27 -4.68
C SER A 142 -5.19 0.80 -3.74
N ILE A 143 -5.93 1.74 -3.16
CA ILE A 143 -7.04 1.47 -2.26
C ILE A 143 -8.36 1.94 -2.86
N CYS A 144 -9.38 1.08 -2.85
CA CYS A 144 -10.71 1.44 -3.33
C CYS A 144 -11.42 2.37 -2.33
N CYS A 145 -11.80 3.55 -2.79
CA CYS A 145 -12.55 4.54 -2.02
C CYS A 145 -14.03 4.62 -2.46
N SER A 146 -14.52 3.62 -3.19
CA SER A 146 -15.93 3.52 -3.54
C SER A 146 -16.79 3.24 -2.30
N GLU A 147 -18.11 3.36 -2.45
CA GLU A 147 -19.09 2.95 -1.44
C GLU A 147 -19.62 1.52 -1.71
N GLY A 148 -18.99 0.79 -2.65
CA GLY A 148 -19.40 -0.53 -3.10
C GLY A 148 -18.73 -1.68 -2.33
N GLU A 149 -18.84 -2.89 -2.88
CA GLU A 149 -18.30 -4.13 -2.27
C GLU A 149 -16.77 -4.16 -2.19
N ASN A 150 -16.09 -3.32 -2.96
CA ASN A 150 -14.63 -3.24 -2.96
C ASN A 150 -14.07 -2.18 -2.01
N ARG A 151 -14.92 -1.42 -1.32
CA ARG A 151 -14.49 -0.36 -0.40
C ARG A 151 -13.40 -0.85 0.56
N GLY A 152 -12.28 -0.13 0.59
CA GLY A 152 -11.14 -0.43 1.47
C GLY A 152 -10.16 -1.48 0.94
N LYS A 153 -10.55 -2.30 -0.05
CA LYS A 153 -9.67 -3.34 -0.59
C LYS A 153 -8.45 -2.73 -1.27
N ILE A 154 -7.32 -3.42 -1.15
CA ILE A 154 -6.05 -3.03 -1.75
C ILE A 154 -5.80 -3.85 -3.01
N ALA A 155 -5.58 -3.14 -4.11
CA ALA A 155 -5.24 -3.71 -5.40
C ALA A 155 -3.77 -3.45 -5.76
N LEU A 156 -3.13 -4.45 -6.34
CA LEU A 156 -1.84 -4.36 -7.01
C LEU A 156 -2.05 -3.94 -8.47
N ILE A 157 -1.49 -2.81 -8.86
CA ILE A 157 -1.62 -2.19 -10.19
C ILE A 157 -0.30 -2.29 -10.95
N GLY A 158 -0.35 -2.66 -12.22
CA GLY A 158 0.83 -3.03 -13.01
C GLY A 158 1.26 -4.48 -12.76
N GLY A 159 0.40 -5.27 -12.11
CA GLY A 159 0.52 -6.71 -12.06
C GLY A 159 0.18 -7.34 -13.41
N SER A 160 0.50 -8.62 -13.59
CA SER A 160 0.04 -9.38 -14.76
C SER A 160 -0.69 -10.64 -14.29
N PRO A 161 -2.03 -10.59 -14.08
CA PRO A 161 -2.91 -9.41 -14.13
C PRO A 161 -2.91 -8.59 -12.83
N ASP A 162 -3.55 -7.42 -12.83
CA ASP A 162 -3.89 -6.69 -11.59
C ASP A 162 -4.77 -7.55 -10.68
N CYS A 163 -4.61 -7.43 -9.36
CA CYS A 163 -5.33 -8.28 -8.40
C CYS A 163 -5.53 -7.61 -7.04
N PHE A 164 -6.50 -8.11 -6.27
CA PHE A 164 -6.61 -7.77 -4.86
C PHE A 164 -5.56 -8.52 -4.03
N VAL A 165 -4.89 -7.79 -3.14
CA VAL A 165 -3.85 -8.34 -2.26
C VAL A 165 -4.20 -8.22 -0.77
N ALA A 166 -5.20 -7.40 -0.43
CA ALA A 166 -5.75 -7.30 0.91
C ALA A 166 -7.21 -6.82 0.87
N ASP A 167 -8.00 -7.24 1.85
CA ASP A 167 -9.40 -6.85 2.03
C ASP A 167 -9.56 -5.44 2.62
N ASP A 168 -8.54 -4.96 3.34
CA ASP A 168 -8.49 -3.61 3.89
C ASP A 168 -7.04 -3.10 4.08
N PHE A 169 -6.92 -1.81 4.42
CA PHE A 169 -5.62 -1.18 4.68
C PHE A 169 -4.89 -1.78 5.88
N ARG A 170 -5.63 -2.28 6.89
CA ARG A 170 -5.05 -2.87 8.09
C ARG A 170 -4.34 -4.19 7.77
N GLN A 171 -4.98 -5.05 6.99
CA GLN A 171 -4.39 -6.30 6.51
C GLN A 171 -3.18 -6.03 5.63
N PHE A 172 -3.25 -5.02 4.75
CA PHE A 172 -2.12 -4.64 3.89
C PHE A 172 -0.88 -4.25 4.71
N VAL A 173 -1.02 -3.32 5.67
CA VAL A 173 0.11 -2.90 6.51
C VAL A 173 0.66 -4.07 7.34
N ALA A 174 -0.20 -4.96 7.84
CA ALA A 174 0.26 -6.14 8.57
C ALA A 174 1.08 -7.10 7.69
N LEU A 175 0.71 -7.24 6.41
CA LEU A 175 1.45 -8.05 5.43
C LEU A 175 2.76 -7.40 5.00
N GLU A 176 2.76 -6.07 4.81
CA GLU A 176 3.95 -5.28 4.45
C GLU A 176 5.01 -5.35 5.54
N LEU A 177 4.67 -5.02 6.79
CA LEU A 177 5.60 -5.09 7.92
C LEU A 177 6.07 -6.52 8.23
N ALA A 178 5.34 -7.52 7.73
CA ALA A 178 5.73 -8.92 7.82
C ALA A 178 6.56 -9.40 6.62
N ASP A 179 6.92 -8.55 5.67
CA ASP A 179 7.62 -8.92 4.43
C ASP A 179 6.92 -10.05 3.63
N SER A 180 5.59 -10.08 3.62
CA SER A 180 4.84 -11.15 2.93
C SER A 180 4.91 -11.00 1.41
N ILE A 181 5.15 -12.10 0.70
CA ILE A 181 5.13 -12.09 -0.77
C ILE A 181 3.71 -11.89 -1.34
N THR A 182 2.69 -12.08 -0.51
CA THR A 182 1.27 -11.96 -0.87
C THR A 182 0.97 -10.59 -1.46
N ILE A 183 1.52 -9.50 -0.89
CA ILE A 183 1.27 -8.15 -1.41
C ILE A 183 2.03 -7.83 -2.70
N HIS A 184 2.94 -8.71 -3.15
CA HIS A 184 3.79 -8.50 -4.32
C HIS A 184 3.43 -9.42 -5.49
N THR A 185 2.44 -10.30 -5.34
CA THR A 185 2.15 -11.34 -6.35
C THR A 185 0.67 -11.42 -6.68
N SER A 186 0.38 -11.69 -7.96
CA SER A 186 -0.95 -12.10 -8.39
C SER A 186 -1.18 -13.57 -8.01
N HIS A 187 -2.16 -13.81 -7.15
CA HIS A 187 -2.68 -15.15 -6.94
C HIS A 187 -3.62 -15.48 -8.10
N ASN A 188 -3.15 -16.31 -9.03
CA ASN A 188 -3.99 -16.95 -10.06
C ASN A 188 -4.95 -17.97 -9.45
#